data_AF-A0A1X7GIJ0-F1
#
_entry.id   AF-A0A1X7GIJ0-F1
#
_cell.length_a   1.000
_cell.length_b   1.000
_cell.length_c   1.000
_cell.angle_alpha   90.00
_cell.angle_beta   90.00
_cell.angle_gamma   90.00
#
_symmetry.space_group_name_H-M   'P 1'
#
loop_
_entity.id
_entity.type
_entity.pdbx_description
1 polymer ?
#
loop_
_entity_poly.entity_id
_entity_poly.type
_entity_poly.pdbx_seq_one_letter_code
_entity_poly.pdbx_strand_id
1 'polypeptide(L)'
;MTPRPVNPMSEHLAWAQWWAFPWKYAHEDWRGEKYPAISTLYHLGRLAPGNLTGVATCLPAAPHPTVLRLALASTEQLDLAMTLIHDTFNPEAAAPLSNSHHLWCMRLSKALPPAMLPCDADPLQLLHSWVEPATWQRLRLRFPRERVGDVEKRNISFENASSRLNTLWQAVVWRVTNLASDPTPP
;
A
#
# COMPACT_ATOMS: atom_id res chain seq x y z
N MET A 1 15.41 -5.67 -23.67
CA MET A 1 13.96 -5.58 -23.47
C MET A 1 13.65 -4.21 -22.89
N THR A 2 13.15 -3.28 -23.69
CA THR A 2 12.67 -1.98 -23.21
C THR A 2 11.33 -2.19 -22.50
N PRO A 3 11.11 -1.61 -21.31
CA PRO A 3 9.80 -1.70 -20.66
C PRO A 3 8.76 -1.04 -21.56
N ARG A 4 7.66 -1.77 -21.81
CA ARG A 4 6.53 -1.30 -22.61
C ARG A 4 6.07 0.03 -22.02
N PRO A 5 5.94 1.13 -22.80
CA PRO A 5 5.48 2.39 -22.26
C PRO A 5 4.06 2.19 -21.73
N VAL A 6 3.92 2.27 -20.42
CA VAL A 6 2.61 2.23 -19.76
C VAL A 6 1.87 3.47 -20.24
N ASN A 7 0.73 3.27 -20.88
CA ASN A 7 -0.04 4.37 -21.46
C ASN A 7 -0.54 5.27 -20.30
N PRO A 8 -0.12 6.54 -20.20
CA PRO A 8 -0.51 7.42 -19.10
C PRO A 8 -2.03 7.61 -19.03
N MET A 9 -2.75 7.58 -20.16
CA MET A 9 -4.23 7.61 -20.13
C MET A 9 -4.82 6.40 -19.41
N SER A 10 -4.19 5.23 -19.53
CA SER A 10 -4.63 4.01 -18.84
C SER A 10 -4.40 4.09 -17.33
N GLU A 11 -3.31 4.72 -16.90
CA GLU A 11 -2.99 4.91 -15.48
C GLU A 11 -3.96 5.89 -14.80
N HIS A 12 -4.28 7.00 -15.45
CA HIS A 12 -5.25 7.97 -14.93
C HIS A 12 -6.66 7.37 -14.86
N LEU A 13 -7.05 6.56 -15.85
CA LEU A 13 -8.32 5.85 -15.82
C LEU A 13 -8.37 4.81 -14.70
N ALA A 14 -7.33 3.99 -14.55
CA ALA A 14 -7.24 3.00 -13.48
C ALA A 14 -7.27 3.67 -12.10
N TRP A 15 -6.59 4.82 -11.96
CA TRP A 15 -6.64 5.64 -10.74
C TRP A 15 -8.05 6.13 -10.44
N ALA A 16 -8.74 6.71 -11.42
CA ALA A 16 -10.10 7.21 -11.25
C ALA A 16 -11.09 6.08 -10.90
N GLN A 17 -10.95 4.92 -11.54
CA GLN A 17 -11.76 3.74 -11.25
C GLN A 17 -11.52 3.20 -9.85
N TRP A 18 -10.27 3.07 -9.42
CA TRP A 18 -9.94 2.68 -8.05
C TRP A 18 -10.48 3.69 -7.04
N TRP A 19 -10.32 4.99 -7.33
CA TRP A 19 -10.78 6.08 -6.46
C TRP A 19 -12.29 6.09 -6.26
N ALA A 20 -13.04 5.81 -7.34
CA ALA A 20 -14.50 5.78 -7.35
C ALA A 20 -15.08 4.49 -6.74
N PHE A 21 -14.35 3.38 -6.79
CA PHE A 21 -14.82 2.06 -6.34
C PHE A 21 -13.81 1.32 -5.43
N PRO A 22 -13.31 1.93 -4.35
CA PRO A 22 -12.26 1.34 -3.53
C PRO A 22 -12.72 0.05 -2.82
N TRP A 23 -14.02 -0.10 -2.54
CA TRP A 23 -14.60 -1.31 -1.93
C TRP A 23 -14.46 -2.57 -2.79
N LYS A 24 -14.29 -2.44 -4.12
CA LYS A 24 -14.03 -3.61 -4.98
C LYS A 24 -12.74 -4.33 -4.60
N TYR A 25 -11.81 -3.58 -4.02
CA TYR A 25 -10.51 -4.05 -3.60
C TYR A 25 -10.44 -4.29 -2.09
N ALA A 26 -11.55 -4.15 -1.35
CA ALA A 26 -11.52 -4.26 0.10
C ALA A 26 -11.20 -5.68 0.58
N HIS A 27 -10.39 -5.75 1.64
CA HIS A 27 -10.07 -6.95 2.40
C HIS A 27 -11.36 -7.59 2.96
N GLU A 28 -11.35 -8.91 3.14
CA GLU A 28 -12.52 -9.67 3.56
C GLU A 28 -13.10 -9.23 4.91
N ASP A 29 -12.25 -8.82 5.86
CA ASP A 29 -12.65 -8.23 7.15
C ASP A 29 -13.62 -7.03 7.07
N TRP A 30 -13.67 -6.35 5.91
CA TRP A 30 -14.59 -5.25 5.67
C TRP A 30 -15.95 -5.72 5.12
N ARG A 31 -16.07 -7.00 4.74
CA ARG A 31 -17.29 -7.62 4.21
C ARG A 31 -17.98 -8.36 5.34
N GLY A 32 -19.19 -7.96 5.69
CA GLY A 32 -19.97 -8.64 6.74
C GLY A 32 -21.01 -7.75 7.39
N GLU A 33 -21.73 -8.30 8.38
CA GLU A 33 -22.85 -7.65 9.06
C GLU A 33 -22.49 -6.32 9.76
N LYS A 34 -21.22 -6.13 10.12
CA LYS A 34 -20.72 -4.88 10.71
C LYS A 34 -20.66 -3.72 9.70
N TYR A 35 -20.56 -4.00 8.40
CA TYR A 35 -20.51 -3.00 7.34
C TYR A 35 -21.35 -3.44 6.13
N PRO A 36 -22.68 -3.57 6.31
CA PRO A 36 -23.57 -4.09 5.27
C PRO A 36 -23.57 -3.19 4.04
N ALA A 37 -23.27 -1.90 4.23
CA ALA A 37 -23.13 -0.94 3.16
C ALA A 37 -21.99 -1.25 2.18
N ILE A 38 -20.84 -1.73 2.65
CA ILE A 38 -19.72 -2.11 1.77
C ILE A 38 -20.12 -3.35 0.95
N SER A 39 -20.72 -4.35 1.60
CA SER A 39 -21.27 -5.53 0.90
C SER A 39 -22.31 -5.13 -0.14
N THR A 40 -23.23 -4.22 0.21
CA THR A 40 -24.28 -3.72 -0.69
C THR A 40 -23.69 -2.96 -1.88
N LEU A 41 -22.68 -2.12 -1.66
CA LEU A 41 -21.98 -1.39 -2.74
C LEU A 41 -21.19 -2.31 -3.66
N TYR A 42 -20.60 -3.38 -3.11
CA TYR A 42 -19.95 -4.42 -3.90
C TYR A 42 -20.96 -5.13 -4.82
N HIS A 43 -22.12 -5.52 -4.28
CA HIS A 43 -23.17 -6.20 -5.06
C HIS A 43 -23.88 -5.31 -6.08
N LEU A 44 -24.11 -4.04 -5.75
CA LEU A 44 -24.86 -3.11 -6.62
C LEU A 44 -23.98 -2.36 -7.62
N GLY A 45 -22.66 -2.35 -7.46
CA GLY A 45 -21.73 -1.63 -8.33
C GLY A 45 -21.95 -0.10 -8.36
N ARG A 46 -22.64 0.46 -7.35
CA ARG A 46 -23.01 1.88 -7.28
C ARG A 46 -21.94 2.72 -6.57
N LEU A 47 -21.87 4.02 -6.91
CA LEU A 47 -21.09 5.01 -6.17
C LEU A 47 -21.58 5.09 -4.71
N ALA A 48 -20.64 5.10 -3.77
CA ALA A 48 -20.94 5.16 -2.34
C ALA A 48 -21.57 6.50 -1.94
N PRO A 49 -22.64 6.49 -1.13
CA PRO A 49 -23.00 7.63 -0.29
C PRO A 49 -21.80 8.10 0.52
N GLY A 50 -21.52 9.41 0.52
CA GLY A 50 -20.32 10.02 1.12
C GLY A 50 -20.13 9.83 2.64
N ASN A 51 -21.09 9.19 3.30
CA ASN A 51 -21.09 8.95 4.75
C ASN A 51 -20.74 7.51 5.14
N LEU A 52 -20.58 6.57 4.20
CA LEU A 52 -20.55 5.14 4.55
C LEU A 52 -19.22 4.59 5.10
N THR A 53 -18.13 5.36 5.03
CA THR A 53 -16.80 4.92 5.53
C THR A 53 -15.89 6.08 5.97
N GLY A 54 -16.43 7.29 6.11
CA GLY A 54 -15.62 8.51 6.32
C GLY A 54 -14.82 8.95 5.10
N VAL A 55 -15.04 8.34 3.93
CA VAL A 55 -14.41 8.71 2.66
C VAL A 55 -15.06 9.99 2.14
N ALA A 56 -14.32 11.10 2.15
CA ALA A 56 -14.81 12.36 1.60
C ALA A 56 -15.07 12.22 0.08
N THR A 57 -16.19 12.77 -0.39
CA THR A 57 -16.50 12.92 -1.81
C THR A 57 -15.66 14.05 -2.39
N CYS A 58 -14.37 13.79 -2.60
CA CYS A 58 -13.43 14.70 -3.24
C CYS A 58 -12.94 14.14 -4.57
N LEU A 59 -12.51 15.04 -5.45
CA LEU A 59 -11.82 14.68 -6.69
C LEU A 59 -10.51 13.93 -6.34
N PRO A 60 -10.12 12.93 -7.15
CA PRO A 60 -8.84 12.27 -6.97
C PRO A 60 -7.70 13.30 -7.05
N ALA A 61 -6.81 13.28 -6.07
CA ALA A 61 -5.53 13.97 -6.19
C ALA A 61 -4.74 13.41 -7.38
N ALA A 62 -3.77 14.17 -7.87
CA ALA A 62 -2.90 13.69 -8.94
C ALA A 62 -2.22 12.38 -8.51
N PRO A 63 -2.28 11.29 -9.31
CA PRO A 63 -1.77 10.00 -8.90
C PRO A 63 -0.25 10.06 -8.75
N HIS A 64 0.25 9.87 -7.53
CA HIS A 64 1.66 9.56 -7.35
C HIS A 64 1.91 8.13 -7.89
N PRO A 65 2.85 7.89 -8.83
CA PRO A 65 2.98 6.60 -9.51
C PRO A 65 3.14 5.40 -8.56
N THR A 66 3.86 5.58 -7.45
CA THR A 66 4.03 4.56 -6.40
C THR A 66 2.71 4.23 -5.70
N VAL A 67 1.90 5.24 -5.41
CA VAL A 67 0.60 5.06 -4.76
C VAL A 67 -0.37 4.37 -5.69
N LEU A 68 -0.38 4.75 -6.97
CA LEU A 68 -1.19 4.08 -7.99
C LEU A 68 -0.84 2.59 -8.08
N ARG A 69 0.45 2.26 -8.13
CA ARG A 69 0.90 0.86 -8.15
C ARG A 69 0.51 0.10 -6.89
N LEU A 70 0.60 0.71 -5.71
CA LEU A 70 0.09 0.08 -4.47
C LEU A 70 -1.42 -0.13 -4.50
N ALA A 71 -2.18 0.87 -4.95
CA ALA A 71 -3.62 0.81 -5.05
C ALA A 71 -4.10 -0.34 -5.96
N LEU A 72 -3.35 -0.60 -7.03
CA LEU A 72 -3.66 -1.63 -8.03
C LEU A 72 -2.94 -2.97 -7.81
N ALA A 73 -1.98 -3.04 -6.89
CA ALA A 73 -1.24 -4.25 -6.57
C ALA A 73 -2.18 -5.36 -6.09
N SER A 74 -1.86 -6.62 -6.35
CA SER A 74 -2.59 -7.76 -5.77
C SER A 74 -2.44 -7.81 -4.24
N THR A 75 -3.27 -8.59 -3.56
CA THR A 75 -3.16 -8.75 -2.10
C THR A 75 -1.80 -9.33 -1.72
N GLU A 76 -1.32 -10.32 -2.47
CA GLU A 76 -0.01 -10.95 -2.26
C GLU A 76 1.14 -9.96 -2.45
N GLN A 77 1.03 -9.05 -3.43
CA GLN A 77 2.02 -8.00 -3.64
C GLN A 77 2.02 -6.97 -2.50
N LEU A 78 0.86 -6.65 -1.92
CA LEU A 78 0.76 -5.78 -0.75
C LEU A 78 1.34 -6.43 0.49
N ASP A 79 1.04 -7.70 0.73
CA ASP A 79 1.58 -8.46 1.87
C ASP A 79 3.10 -8.62 1.76
N LEU A 80 3.60 -8.90 0.55
CA LEU A 80 5.04 -8.91 0.29
C LEU A 80 5.65 -7.52 0.52
N ALA A 81 4.99 -6.44 0.10
CA ALA A 81 5.49 -5.08 0.34
C ALA A 81 5.58 -4.76 1.84
N MET A 82 4.58 -5.14 2.63
CA MET A 82 4.62 -4.96 4.09
C MET A 82 5.76 -5.76 4.71
N THR A 83 5.95 -7.02 4.29
CA THR A 83 7.01 -7.89 4.79
C THR A 83 8.40 -7.37 4.42
N LEU A 84 8.61 -6.93 3.18
CA LEU A 84 9.89 -6.37 2.74
C LEU A 84 10.29 -5.12 3.54
N ILE A 85 9.32 -4.27 3.88
CA ILE A 85 9.56 -3.09 4.73
C ILE A 85 9.94 -3.52 6.13
N HIS A 86 9.16 -4.41 6.73
CA HIS A 86 9.44 -4.95 8.06
C HIS A 86 10.86 -5.54 8.14
N ASP A 87 11.23 -6.38 7.18
CA ASP A 87 12.53 -7.07 7.14
C ASP A 87 13.68 -6.13 6.79
N THR A 88 13.41 -5.01 6.12
CA THR A 88 14.43 -3.97 5.90
C THR A 88 14.84 -3.31 7.21
N PHE A 89 13.91 -3.17 8.17
CA PHE A 89 14.21 -2.60 9.49
C PHE A 89 14.60 -3.68 10.51
N ASN A 90 14.20 -4.93 10.31
CA ASN A 90 14.47 -6.06 11.20
C ASN A 90 15.14 -7.25 10.49
N PRO A 91 16.31 -7.05 9.86
CA PRO A 91 16.91 -8.08 9.01
C PRO A 91 17.37 -9.33 9.76
N GLU A 92 17.74 -9.21 11.05
CA GLU A 92 18.22 -10.33 11.87
C GLU A 92 17.09 -11.18 12.47
N ALA A 93 15.91 -10.59 12.66
CA ALA A 93 14.73 -11.26 13.23
C ALA A 93 13.75 -11.77 12.16
N ALA A 94 13.95 -11.39 10.90
CA ALA A 94 13.09 -11.80 9.80
C ALA A 94 13.14 -13.31 9.54
N ALA A 95 11.97 -13.96 9.48
CA ALA A 95 11.86 -15.30 8.93
C ALA A 95 12.38 -15.28 7.48
N PRO A 96 13.03 -16.34 6.98
CA PRO A 96 13.67 -16.29 5.68
C PRO A 96 12.62 -16.19 4.58
N LEU A 97 12.39 -14.95 4.09
CA LEU A 97 11.97 -14.74 2.71
C LEU A 97 12.95 -15.46 1.77
N SER A 98 12.57 -15.61 0.50
CA SER A 98 13.51 -16.11 -0.51
C SER A 98 14.87 -15.40 -0.41
N ASN A 99 15.97 -16.13 -0.62
CA ASN A 99 17.34 -15.60 -0.48
C ASN A 99 17.55 -14.27 -1.24
N SER A 100 16.84 -14.08 -2.36
CA SER A 100 16.89 -12.86 -3.17
C SER A 100 16.19 -11.66 -2.51
N HIS A 101 15.12 -11.87 -1.76
CA HIS A 101 14.44 -10.82 -0.99
C HIS A 101 15.21 -10.46 0.27
N HIS A 102 15.68 -11.46 1.01
CA HIS A 102 16.47 -11.23 2.22
C HIS A 102 17.75 -10.41 1.92
N LEU A 103 18.50 -10.80 0.88
CA LEU A 103 19.70 -10.05 0.47
C LEU A 103 19.37 -8.63 0.00
N TRP A 104 18.21 -8.42 -0.61
CA TRP A 104 17.75 -7.10 -1.03
C TRP A 104 17.40 -6.23 0.19
N CYS A 105 16.65 -6.74 1.17
CA CYS A 105 16.35 -6.04 2.43
C CYS A 105 17.63 -5.66 3.17
N MET A 106 18.61 -6.57 3.25
CA MET A 106 19.93 -6.31 3.85
C MET A 106 20.75 -5.21 3.13
N ARG A 107 20.62 -5.11 1.81
CA ARG A 107 21.28 -4.05 1.05
C ARG A 107 20.57 -2.72 1.21
N LEU A 108 19.24 -2.76 1.19
CA LEU A 108 18.41 -1.58 1.38
C LEU A 108 18.60 -1.00 2.78
N SER A 109 18.62 -1.83 3.83
CA SER A 109 18.82 -1.40 5.22
C SER A 109 20.12 -0.63 5.40
N LYS A 110 21.21 -1.07 4.76
CA LYS A 110 22.52 -0.37 4.75
C LYS A 110 22.51 0.96 4.00
N ALA A 111 21.61 1.12 3.03
CA ALA A 111 21.46 2.36 2.28
C ALA A 111 20.55 3.37 3.00
N LEU A 112 19.76 2.93 3.98
CA LEU A 112 18.90 3.79 4.78
C LEU A 112 19.67 4.29 6.02
N PRO A 113 19.53 5.57 6.40
CA PRO A 113 20.15 6.08 7.61
C PRO A 113 19.63 5.37 8.88
N PRO A 114 20.46 5.06 9.88
CA PRO A 114 20.03 4.39 11.12
C PRO A 114 18.95 5.15 11.91
N ALA A 115 18.94 6.49 11.80
CA ALA A 115 17.96 7.35 12.46
C ALA A 115 16.70 7.60 11.63
N MET A 116 16.50 6.88 10.53
CA MET A 116 15.43 7.17 9.57
C MET A 116 14.03 6.92 10.15
N LEU A 117 13.86 5.81 10.88
CA LEU A 117 12.59 5.36 11.48
C LEU A 117 12.89 4.56 12.76
N PRO A 118 11.95 4.46 13.71
CA PRO A 118 12.05 3.55 14.85
C PRO A 118 12.25 2.10 14.38
N CYS A 119 13.09 1.32 15.05
CA CYS A 119 13.35 -0.10 14.70
C CYS A 119 12.07 -0.95 14.65
N ASP A 120 11.04 -0.57 15.42
CA ASP A 120 9.75 -1.29 15.50
C ASP A 120 8.62 -0.58 14.74
N ALA A 121 8.95 0.29 13.78
CA ALA A 121 7.94 1.01 13.03
C ALA A 121 7.10 0.05 12.19
N ASP A 122 5.80 -0.03 12.51
CA ASP A 122 4.84 -0.85 11.77
C ASP A 122 4.80 -0.37 10.30
N PRO A 123 5.03 -1.24 9.30
CA PRO A 123 4.94 -0.89 7.88
C PRO A 123 3.64 -0.18 7.50
N LEU A 124 2.52 -0.55 8.12
CA LEU A 124 1.22 0.07 7.84
C LEU A 124 1.14 1.48 8.42
N GLN A 125 1.84 1.75 9.52
CA GLN A 125 1.97 3.08 10.10
C GLN A 125 2.85 3.99 9.24
N LEU A 126 3.94 3.45 8.68
CA LEU A 126 4.75 4.15 7.70
C LEU A 126 3.93 4.53 6.46
N LEU A 127 3.07 3.61 6.00
CA LEU A 127 2.17 3.87 4.88
C LEU A 127 1.20 4.99 5.19
N HIS A 128 0.50 4.90 6.32
CA HIS A 128 -0.47 5.90 6.78
C HIS A 128 0.16 7.30 6.87
N SER A 129 1.38 7.41 7.39
CA SER A 129 2.09 8.69 7.51
C SER A 129 2.59 9.28 6.19
N TRP A 130 2.78 8.45 5.17
CA TRP A 130 3.32 8.86 3.87
C TRP A 130 2.23 9.29 2.89
N VAL A 131 1.07 8.61 2.91
CA VAL A 131 -0.01 8.90 1.96
C VAL A 131 -0.87 10.08 2.43
N GLU A 132 -1.40 10.84 1.47
CA GLU A 132 -2.36 11.90 1.77
C GLU A 132 -3.63 11.33 2.44
N PRO A 133 -4.27 12.07 3.37
CA PRO A 133 -5.42 11.57 4.12
C PRO A 133 -6.57 11.03 3.24
N ALA A 134 -6.90 11.71 2.14
CA ALA A 134 -7.95 11.28 1.23
C ALA A 134 -7.62 9.98 0.49
N THR A 135 -6.34 9.74 0.23
CA THR A 135 -5.83 8.49 -0.35
C THR A 135 -5.86 7.38 0.70
N TRP A 136 -5.42 7.66 1.93
CA TRP A 136 -5.44 6.70 3.03
C TRP A 136 -6.83 6.13 3.30
N GLN A 137 -7.86 6.99 3.35
CA GLN A 137 -9.24 6.59 3.59
C GLN A 137 -9.75 5.47 2.66
N ARG A 138 -9.20 5.41 1.44
CA ARG A 138 -9.50 4.40 0.43
C ARG A 138 -8.53 3.22 0.51
N LEU A 139 -7.23 3.52 0.62
CA LEU A 139 -6.17 2.52 0.66
C LEU A 139 -6.26 1.60 1.88
N ARG A 140 -6.70 2.12 3.03
CA ARG A 140 -6.89 1.34 4.26
C ARG A 140 -7.84 0.16 4.09
N LEU A 141 -8.79 0.24 3.15
CA LEU A 141 -9.73 -0.87 2.89
C LEU A 141 -9.00 -2.12 2.37
N ARG A 142 -7.78 -1.99 1.83
CA ARG A 142 -6.97 -3.11 1.34
C ARG A 142 -6.38 -3.96 2.47
N PHE A 143 -6.38 -3.47 3.71
CA PHE A 143 -5.74 -4.12 4.85
C PHE A 143 -6.77 -4.64 5.87
N PRO A 144 -6.37 -5.59 6.74
CA PRO A 144 -7.21 -6.06 7.84
C PRO A 144 -7.71 -4.91 8.70
N ARG A 145 -9.02 -4.93 9.00
CA ARG A 145 -9.72 -3.79 9.62
C ARG A 145 -9.20 -3.48 11.02
N GLU A 146 -8.93 -4.52 11.80
CA GLU A 146 -8.44 -4.38 13.18
C GLU A 146 -7.08 -3.69 13.19
N ARG A 147 -6.19 -4.12 12.30
CA ARG A 147 -4.85 -3.55 12.13
C ARG A 147 -4.89 -2.08 11.71
N VAL A 148 -5.80 -1.72 10.78
CA VAL A 148 -6.03 -0.31 10.40
C VAL A 148 -6.48 0.52 11.60
N GLY A 149 -7.44 0.00 12.38
CA GLY A 149 -7.96 0.69 13.56
C GLY A 149 -6.88 0.97 14.60
N ASP A 150 -5.93 0.06 14.79
CA ASP A 150 -4.82 0.25 15.72
C ASP A 150 -3.82 1.30 15.23
N VAL A 151 -3.52 1.32 13.93
CA VAL A 151 -2.64 2.34 13.31
C VAL A 151 -3.27 3.74 13.40
N GLU A 152 -4.57 3.86 13.10
CA GLU A 152 -5.28 5.14 13.15
C GLU A 152 -5.35 5.70 14.58
N LYS A 153 -5.46 4.85 15.61
CA LYS A 153 -5.45 5.27 17.02
C LYS A 153 -4.08 5.76 17.49
N ARG A 154 -2.99 5.15 17.02
CA ARG A 154 -1.63 5.46 17.49
C ARG A 154 -1.09 6.81 16.98
N ASN A 155 -1.65 7.33 15.88
CA ASN A 155 -1.36 8.63 15.26
C ASN A 155 0.08 9.16 15.48
N ILE A 156 1.07 8.41 14.96
CA ILE A 156 2.49 8.81 15.02
C ILE A 156 2.81 9.63 13.77
N SER A 157 3.25 10.87 13.98
CA SER A 157 3.79 11.73 12.93
C SER A 157 5.29 11.48 12.80
N PHE A 158 5.76 11.13 11.61
CA PHE A 158 7.19 11.07 11.28
C PHE A 158 7.62 12.40 10.67
N GLU A 159 7.83 13.40 11.52
CA GLU A 159 8.31 14.71 11.07
C GLU A 159 9.62 14.56 10.28
N ASN A 160 9.71 15.26 9.14
CA ASN A 160 10.88 15.25 8.24
C ASN A 160 11.21 13.90 7.56
N ALA A 161 10.35 12.88 7.64
CA ALA A 161 10.58 11.58 7.00
C ALA A 161 9.96 11.45 5.59
N SER A 162 9.17 12.42 5.13
CA SER A 162 8.36 12.30 3.89
C SER A 162 9.18 11.96 2.63
N SER A 163 10.31 12.64 2.42
CA SER A 163 11.19 12.36 1.27
C SER A 163 11.82 10.97 1.33
N ARG A 164 12.19 10.52 2.53
CA ARG A 164 12.80 9.21 2.77
C ARG A 164 11.78 8.07 2.65
N LEU A 165 10.59 8.26 3.21
CA LEU A 165 9.44 7.36 3.04
C LEU A 165 9.10 7.23 1.56
N ASN A 166 9.14 8.32 0.79
CA ASN A 166 8.92 8.26 -0.65
C ASN A 166 9.94 7.35 -1.35
N THR A 167 11.24 7.48 -1.05
CA THR A 167 12.28 6.60 -1.62
C THR A 167 12.08 5.14 -1.22
N LEU A 168 11.77 4.88 0.06
CA LEU A 168 11.51 3.54 0.57
C LEU A 168 10.32 2.89 -0.16
N TRP A 169 9.18 3.58 -0.21
CA TRP A 169 7.98 3.07 -0.88
C TRP A 169 8.21 2.91 -2.38
N GLN A 170 8.93 3.82 -3.05
CA GLN A 170 9.31 3.65 -4.46
C GLN A 170 10.12 2.36 -4.68
N ALA A 171 11.13 2.10 -3.86
CA ALA A 171 11.99 0.93 -3.98
C ALA A 171 11.21 -0.38 -3.73
N VAL A 172 10.40 -0.42 -2.66
CA VAL A 172 9.60 -1.59 -2.29
C VAL A 172 8.54 -1.88 -3.35
N VAL A 173 7.79 -0.87 -3.77
CA VAL A 173 6.75 -1.02 -4.78
C VAL A 173 7.35 -1.49 -6.09
N TRP A 174 8.47 -0.89 -6.52
CA TRP A 174 9.18 -1.36 -7.70
C TRP A 174 9.59 -2.83 -7.57
N ARG A 175 10.07 -3.27 -6.39
CA ARG A 175 10.46 -4.65 -6.15
C ARG A 175 9.27 -5.61 -6.31
N VAL A 176 8.14 -5.34 -5.67
CA VAL A 176 6.98 -6.26 -5.68
C VAL A 176 6.22 -6.26 -6.99
N THR A 177 6.19 -5.13 -7.71
CA THR A 177 5.47 -5.06 -9.00
C THR A 177 6.30 -5.58 -10.17
N ASN A 178 7.64 -5.51 -10.11
CA ASN A 178 8.48 -6.00 -11.21
C ASN A 178 8.96 -7.44 -11.02
N LEU A 179 9.17 -7.95 -9.79
CA LEU A 179 9.55 -9.37 -9.62
C LEU A 179 8.42 -10.35 -9.91
N ALA A 180 7.15 -9.93 -9.79
CA ALA A 180 6.03 -10.75 -10.24
C ALA A 180 6.05 -11.01 -11.76
N SER A 181 6.90 -10.29 -12.50
CA SER A 181 7.06 -10.43 -13.95
C SER A 181 8.28 -11.27 -14.35
N ASP A 182 9.09 -11.77 -13.42
CA ASP A 182 10.19 -12.68 -13.76
C ASP A 182 9.63 -14.09 -13.97
N PRO A 183 9.59 -14.62 -15.21
CA PRO A 183 9.25 -16.01 -15.43
C PRO A 183 10.36 -16.85 -14.81
N THR A 184 9.97 -17.77 -13.94
CA THR A 184 10.85 -18.82 -13.43
C THR A 184 11.53 -19.49 -14.64
N PRO A 185 12.86 -19.44 -14.77
CA PRO A 185 13.49 -20.17 -15.86
C PRO A 185 13.35 -21.67 -15.61
N PRO A 186 13.20 -22.48 -16.68
CA PRO A 186 13.04 -23.93 -16.59
C PRO A 186 14.26 -24.64 -16.02
#